data_AF-A0A0N4THA9-F1
#
_entry.id   AF-A0A0N4THA9-F1
#
_cell.length_a   1.000
_cell.length_b   1.000
_cell.length_c   1.000
_cell.angle_alpha   90.00
_cell.angle_beta   90.00
_cell.angle_gamma   90.00
#
_symmetry.space_group_name_H-M   'P 1'
#
loop_
_entity.id
_entity.type
_entity.pdbx_description
1 polymer ?
#
loop_
_entity_poly.entity_id
_entity_poly.type
_entity_poly.pdbx_seq_one_letter_code
_entity_poly.pdbx_strand_id
1 'polypeptide(L)'
;MDDPGAVLLLFKQAASDLYNGHFVPRQTEIKNRLLALEEQGNCTQFLRLCHLEPNYSYEVLEPCSSNYPRPGTECNLKIGRRRILLEFKSEGAKDGVSIV
;
A
#
# COMPACT_ATOMS: atom_id res chain seq x y z
N MET A 1 -5.53 2.52 20.36
CA MET A 1 -5.54 1.11 19.91
C MET A 1 -4.75 0.40 20.97
N ASP A 2 -5.47 -0.21 21.91
CA ASP A 2 -4.93 -0.46 23.25
C ASP A 2 -4.81 -1.96 23.55
N ASP A 3 -5.30 -2.81 22.64
CA ASP A 3 -5.08 -4.25 22.68
C ASP A 3 -3.72 -4.61 22.06
N PRO A 4 -2.77 -5.18 22.84
CA PRO A 4 -1.44 -5.50 22.34
C PRO A 4 -1.45 -6.54 21.22
N GLY A 5 -2.40 -7.48 21.23
CA GLY A 5 -2.54 -8.50 20.21
C GLY A 5 -2.94 -7.92 18.86
N ALA A 6 -3.95 -7.05 18.85
CA ALA A 6 -4.43 -6.36 17.66
C ALA A 6 -3.35 -5.44 17.07
N VAL A 7 -2.62 -4.70 17.92
CA VAL A 7 -1.48 -3.88 17.48
C VAL A 7 -0.44 -4.74 16.78
N LEU A 8 -0.08 -5.90 17.37
CA LEU A 8 0.90 -6.80 16.79
C LEU A 8 0.45 -7.38 15.45
N LEU A 9 -0.82 -7.78 15.32
CA LEU A 9 -1.37 -8.31 14.07
C LEU A 9 -1.32 -7.27 12.95
N LEU A 10 -1.76 -6.05 13.23
CA LEU A 10 -1.75 -4.97 12.24
C LEU A 10 -0.34 -4.55 11.86
N PHE A 11 0.57 -4.53 12.83
CA PHE A 11 1.98 -4.29 12.58
C PHE A 11 2.56 -5.34 11.63
N LYS A 12 2.34 -6.63 11.89
CA LYS A 12 2.82 -7.72 11.03
C LYS A 12 2.27 -7.62 9.61
N GLN A 13 0.99 -7.29 9.46
CA GLN A 13 0.38 -7.07 8.15
C GLN A 13 1.04 -5.89 7.43
N ALA A 14 1.15 -4.74 8.09
CA ALA A 14 1.74 -3.54 7.49
C ALA A 14 3.23 -3.71 7.13
N ALA A 15 3.99 -4.44 7.94
CA ALA A 15 5.38 -4.78 7.64
C ALA A 15 5.47 -5.71 6.42
N SER A 16 4.64 -6.75 6.37
CA SER A 16 4.54 -7.64 5.20
C SER A 16 4.21 -6.87 3.92
N ASP A 17 3.25 -5.95 3.98
CA ASP A 17 2.88 -5.12 2.83
C ASP A 17 4.04 -4.22 2.37
N LEU A 18 4.82 -3.68 3.32
CA LEU A 18 6.01 -2.88 3.02
C LEU A 18 7.10 -3.70 2.32
N TYR A 19 7.35 -4.93 2.79
CA TYR A 19 8.38 -5.81 2.24
C TYR A 19 8.02 -6.37 0.86
N ASN A 20 6.75 -6.70 0.66
CA ASN A 20 6.27 -7.26 -0.61
C ASN A 20 5.94 -6.17 -1.66
N GLY A 21 6.10 -4.89 -1.32
CA GLY A 21 5.83 -3.78 -2.23
C GLY A 21 4.33 -3.50 -2.43
N HIS A 22 3.47 -4.07 -1.60
CA HIS A 22 2.04 -3.75 -1.58
C HIS A 22 1.77 -2.36 -0.99
N PHE A 23 2.67 -1.93 -0.09
CA PHE A 23 2.72 -0.59 0.47
C PHE A 23 4.08 0.05 0.18
N VAL A 24 4.10 1.18 -0.54
CA VAL A 24 5.34 1.85 -0.96
C VAL A 24 5.35 3.30 -0.48
N PRO A 25 6.02 3.65 0.62
CA PRO A 25 6.05 5.03 1.10
C PRO A 25 6.48 6.03 0.02
N ARG A 26 5.85 7.21 -0.03
CA ARG A 26 6.09 8.23 -1.06
C ARG A 26 7.51 8.77 -1.07
N GLN A 27 8.15 8.77 0.10
CA GLN A 27 9.49 9.31 0.29
C GLN A 27 10.39 8.26 0.94
N THR A 28 11.64 8.17 0.46
CA THR A 28 12.65 7.25 1.00
C THR A 28 12.89 7.48 2.50
N GLU A 29 12.82 8.73 2.97
CA GLU A 29 12.97 9.04 4.40
C GLU A 29 11.88 8.37 5.26
N ILE A 30 10.65 8.34 4.78
CA ILE A 30 9.54 7.67 5.47
C ILE A 30 9.80 6.16 5.53
N LYS A 31 10.25 5.57 4.42
CA LYS A 31 10.64 4.15 4.40
C LYS A 31 11.75 3.85 5.40
N ASN A 32 12.82 4.65 5.41
CA ASN A 32 13.94 4.48 6.35
C ASN A 32 13.46 4.58 7.80
N ARG A 33 12.55 5.51 8.09
CA ARG A 33 11.99 5.67 9.43
C ARG A 33 11.08 4.52 9.83
N LEU A 34 10.31 3.95 8.90
CA LEU A 34 9.53 2.73 9.15
C LEU A 34 10.45 1.55 9.51
N LEU A 35 11.53 1.34 8.74
CA LEU A 35 12.51 0.27 9.04
C LEU A 35 13.16 0.46 10.42
N ALA A 36 13.56 1.68 10.78
CA ALA A 36 14.11 1.96 12.10
C ALA A 36 13.10 1.71 13.23
N LEU A 37 11.81 2.03 13.02
CA LEU A 37 10.76 1.77 14.01
C LEU A 37 10.46 0.28 14.18
N GLU A 38 10.55 -0.50 13.10
CA GLU A 38 10.46 -1.95 13.13
C GLU A 38 11.62 -2.59 13.90
N GLU A 39 12.88 -2.18 13.61
CA GLU A 39 14.07 -2.66 14.34
C GLU A 39 13.98 -2.36 15.85
N GLN A 40 13.41 -1.22 16.22
CA GLN A 40 13.18 -0.83 17.60
C GLN A 40 12.01 -1.56 18.28
N GLY A 41 11.22 -2.34 17.53
CA GLY A 41 10.00 -2.99 18.01
C GLY A 41 8.86 -2.02 18.33
N ASN A 42 8.92 -0.77 17.84
CA ASN A 42 7.96 0.27 18.15
C ASN A 42 6.72 0.20 17.23
N CYS A 43 5.93 -0.86 17.41
CA CYS A 43 4.77 -1.20 16.58
C CYS A 43 3.75 -0.06 16.48
N THR A 44 3.46 0.63 17.60
CA THR A 44 2.47 1.72 17.64
C THR A 44 2.91 2.90 16.79
N GLN A 45 4.16 3.33 16.90
CA GLN A 45 4.66 4.46 16.13
C GLN A 45 4.86 4.10 14.66
N PHE A 46 5.25 2.85 14.36
CA PHE A 46 5.28 2.31 13.01
C PHE A 46 3.90 2.43 12.34
N LEU A 47 2.86 1.89 12.99
CA LEU A 47 1.50 1.94 12.48
C LEU A 47 1.01 3.38 12.30
N ARG A 48 1.27 4.28 13.26
CA ARG A 48 0.92 5.69 13.11
C ARG A 48 1.54 6.32 11.86
N LEU A 49 2.82 6.01 11.58
CA LEU A 49 3.49 6.52 10.39
C LEU A 49 2.89 5.93 9.10
N CYS A 50 2.57 4.63 9.07
CA CYS A 50 1.87 4.02 7.93
C CYS A 50 0.53 4.71 7.63
N HIS A 51 -0.27 5.03 8.65
CA HIS A 51 -1.58 5.67 8.47
C HIS A 51 -1.52 7.08 7.87
N LEU A 52 -0.36 7.75 7.93
CA LEU A 52 -0.14 9.05 7.29
C LEU A 52 0.11 8.92 5.78
N GLU A 53 0.45 7.73 5.30
CA GLU A 53 0.72 7.50 3.88
C GLU A 53 -0.58 7.21 3.11
N PRO A 54 -0.82 7.90 1.98
CA PRO A 54 -2.08 7.82 1.25
C PRO A 54 -2.30 6.46 0.58
N ASN A 55 -1.24 5.72 0.29
CA ASN A 55 -1.27 4.41 -0.34
C ASN A 55 -1.14 3.25 0.67
N TYR A 56 -1.24 3.52 1.97
CA TYR A 56 -1.40 2.49 2.98
C TYR A 56 -2.85 2.02 3.07
N SER A 57 -3.04 0.76 3.50
CA SER A 57 -4.35 0.11 3.67
C SER A 57 -5.09 -0.16 2.36
N TYR A 58 -4.34 -0.61 1.36
CA TYR A 58 -4.86 -1.22 0.14
C TYR A 58 -4.52 -2.70 0.10
N GLU A 59 -5.51 -3.52 -0.19
CA GLU A 59 -5.31 -4.90 -0.60
C GLU A 59 -4.87 -4.90 -2.07
N VAL A 60 -3.74 -5.53 -2.36
CA VAL A 60 -3.19 -5.63 -3.72
C VAL A 60 -3.46 -7.04 -4.24
N LEU A 61 -4.22 -7.13 -5.33
CA LEU A 61 -4.53 -8.42 -5.97
C LEU A 61 -3.49 -8.76 -7.04
N GLU A 62 -3.50 -10.03 -7.44
CA GLU A 62 -2.73 -10.48 -8.59
C GLU A 62 -3.11 -9.70 -9.87
N PRO A 63 -2.16 -9.50 -10.79
CA PRO A 63 -2.44 -8.85 -12.07
C PRO A 63 -3.63 -9.49 -12.79
N CYS A 64 -4.52 -8.66 -13.33
CA CYS A 64 -5.75 -9.10 -13.97
C CYS A 64 -6.14 -8.21 -15.15
N SER A 65 -7.16 -8.63 -15.91
CA SER A 65 -7.72 -7.83 -17.00
C SER A 65 -9.00 -7.11 -16.59
N SER A 66 -9.20 -5.94 -17.16
CA SER A 66 -10.37 -5.07 -16.95
C SER A 66 -10.99 -4.66 -18.29
N ASN A 67 -12.25 -4.25 -18.25
CA ASN A 67 -12.95 -3.67 -19.41
C ASN A 67 -12.75 -2.16 -19.55
N TYR A 68 -11.98 -1.54 -18.65
CA TYR A 68 -11.57 -0.15 -18.68
C TYR A 68 -10.04 -0.01 -18.83
N PRO A 69 -9.54 0.96 -19.63
CA PRO A 69 -10.28 1.87 -20.49
C PRO A 69 -10.88 1.19 -21.72
N ARG A 70 -10.48 -0.05 -22.04
CA ARG A 70 -11.06 -0.87 -23.13
C ARG A 70 -11.13 -2.35 -22.69
N PRO A 71 -11.99 -3.17 -23.32
CA PRO A 71 -12.01 -4.61 -23.08
C PRO A 71 -10.63 -5.27 -23.18
N GLY A 72 -10.27 -6.05 -22.15
CA GLY A 72 -9.01 -6.79 -22.11
C GLY A 72 -7.78 -5.96 -21.73
N THR A 73 -7.96 -4.81 -21.06
CA THR A 73 -6.81 -4.03 -20.58
C THR A 73 -6.21 -4.70 -19.36
N GLU A 74 -4.92 -5.03 -19.41
CA GLU A 74 -4.14 -5.50 -18.26
C GLU A 74 -3.95 -4.41 -17.21
N CYS A 75 -4.19 -4.74 -15.94
CA CYS A 75 -4.09 -3.81 -14.83
C CYS A 75 -3.70 -4.52 -13.52
N ASN A 76 -3.21 -3.74 -12.56
CA ASN A 76 -3.14 -4.17 -11.16
C ASN A 76 -4.33 -3.58 -10.41
N LEU A 77 -5.03 -4.41 -9.65
CA LEU A 77 -6.20 -4.02 -8.87
C LEU A 77 -5.81 -3.80 -7.40
N LYS A 78 -6.18 -2.64 -6.86
CA LYS A 78 -6.04 -2.36 -5.42
C LYS A 78 -7.39 -1.97 -4.82
N ILE A 79 -7.71 -2.52 -3.65
CA ILE A 79 -8.98 -2.27 -2.96
C ILE A 79 -8.69 -1.73 -1.58
N GLY A 80 -9.22 -0.54 -1.26
CA GLY A 80 -8.93 0.08 0.01
C GLY A 80 -9.43 1.51 0.09
N ARG A 81 -9.48 2.04 1.31
CA ARG A 81 -9.84 3.45 1.57
C ARG A 81 -11.14 3.91 0.89
N ARG A 82 -12.13 3.00 0.77
CA ARG A 82 -13.43 3.21 0.11
C ARG A 82 -13.33 3.48 -1.40
N ARG A 83 -12.31 2.92 -2.06
CA ARG A 83 -12.07 3.05 -3.50
C ARG A 83 -11.54 1.74 -4.09
N ILE A 84 -11.71 1.60 -5.39
CA ILE A 84 -11.07 0.56 -6.20
C ILE A 84 -10.12 1.29 -7.15
N LEU A 85 -8.83 0.95 -7.12
CA LEU A 85 -7.82 1.55 -7.98
C LEU A 85 -7.41 0.54 -9.04
N LEU A 86 -7.44 0.99 -10.30
CA LEU A 86 -6.88 0.28 -11.44
C LEU A 86 -5.59 0.97 -11.85
N GLU A 87 -4.46 0.29 -11.70
CA GLU A 87 -3.16 0.79 -12.12
C GLU A 87 -2.76 0.14 -13.45
N PHE A 88 -2.56 0.96 -14.47
CA PHE A 88 -2.18 0.53 -15.80
C PHE A 88 -0.68 0.72 -16.02
N LYS A 89 -0.02 -0.22 -16.69
CA LYS A 89 1.33 0.00 -17.21
C LYS A 89 1.22 0.93 -18.41
N SER A 90 1.56 2.21 -18.24
CA SER A 90 1.53 3.14 -19.37
C SER A 90 2.73 2.91 -20.28
N GLU A 91 2.51 2.72 -21.58
CA GLU A 91 3.51 3.05 -22.59
C GLU A 91 3.59 4.58 -22.71
N GLY A 92 4.35 5.22 -21.82
CA GLY A 92 4.83 6.60 -22.02
C GLY A 92 4.19 7.74 -21.22
N ALA A 93 3.28 7.51 -20.26
CA ALA A 93 2.77 8.57 -19.39
C ALA A 93 3.47 8.59 -18.03
N LYS A 94 4.14 9.71 -17.73
CA LYS A 94 4.57 10.11 -16.39
C LYS A 94 3.35 10.07 -15.45
N ASP A 95 3.43 9.23 -14.42
CA ASP A 95 2.62 9.22 -13.20
C ASP A 95 1.16 9.69 -13.34
N GLY A 96 0.37 8.97 -14.14
CA GLY A 96 -1.07 9.20 -14.29
C GLY A 96 -1.89 8.09 -13.65
N VAL A 97 -2.08 8.13 -12.33
CA VAL A 97 -3.05 7.26 -11.64
C VAL A 97 -4.46 7.72 -12.02
N SER A 98 -5.16 6.94 -12.85
CA SER A 98 -6.58 7.17 -13.11
C SER A 98 -7.40 6.54 -11.99
N ILE A 99 -8.06 7.39 -11.20
CA ILE A 99 -8.95 6.97 -10.11
C ILE A 99 -10.36 6.86 -10.72
N VAL A 100 -10.96 5.68 -10.65
CA VAL A 100 -12.40 5.47 -10.86
C VAL A 100 -13.10 5.45 -9.50
#